data_AF-A0A7W7MEI1-F1
#
_entry.id   AF-A0A7W7MEI1-F1
#
_cell.length_a   1.000
_cell.length_b   1.000
_cell.length_c   1.000
_cell.angle_alpha   90.00
_cell.angle_beta   90.00
_cell.angle_gamma   90.00
#
_symmetry.space_group_name_H-M   'P 1'
#
loop_
_entity.id
_entity.type
_entity.pdbx_description
1 polymer ?
#
loop_
_entity_poly.entity_id
_entity_poly.type
_entity_poly.pdbx_seq_one_letter_code
_entity_poly.pdbx_strand_id
1 'polypeptide(L)'
;MARWSVVLPDEQWATERLFQHDVVTVAGGPAGAAVGDEVLVVAEQQVVALARVEKTDGGLALWYLRRAFDEPVPADLSEGPVDEATFRRFAERLGGPSDRKAWLVSVAMPIEAVNPAEAVRQFWSHVLELGPAELPTYVWPSGDELAMQAFVLGAEANQDPEEEDDED
;
A
#
# COMPACT_ATOMS: atom_id res chain seq x y z
N MET A 1 25.49 -0.14 10.09
CA MET A 1 24.28 -0.21 9.28
C MET A 1 24.70 -0.01 7.84
N ALA A 2 24.67 -1.08 7.06
CA ALA A 2 24.74 -0.99 5.62
C ALA A 2 23.37 -0.55 5.06
N ARG A 3 23.37 -0.20 3.78
CA ARG A 3 22.21 0.33 3.07
C ARG A 3 22.04 -0.42 1.77
N TRP A 4 20.80 -0.79 1.48
CA TRP A 4 20.48 -1.66 0.36
C TRP A 4 19.27 -1.14 -0.42
N SER A 5 19.18 -1.51 -1.68
CA SER A 5 17.96 -1.49 -2.47
C SER A 5 17.46 -2.92 -2.62
N VAL A 6 16.16 -3.13 -2.41
CA VAL A 6 15.47 -4.40 -2.59
C VAL A 6 14.31 -4.16 -3.55
N VAL A 7 14.19 -4.99 -4.58
CA VAL A 7 13.13 -4.87 -5.58
C VAL A 7 11.98 -5.80 -5.23
N LEU A 8 10.76 -5.27 -5.13
CA LEU A 8 9.55 -6.08 -4.98
C LEU A 8 9.11 -6.61 -6.35
N PRO A 9 8.78 -7.91 -6.46
CA PRO A 9 8.12 -8.46 -7.64
C PRO A 9 6.76 -7.79 -7.87
N ASP A 10 6.35 -7.63 -9.14
CA ASP A 10 5.12 -6.92 -9.52
C ASP A 10 3.86 -7.47 -8.82
N GLU A 11 3.71 -8.79 -8.73
CA GLU A 11 2.57 -9.42 -8.04
C GLU A 11 2.53 -9.11 -6.53
N GLN A 12 3.72 -9.08 -5.91
CA GLN A 12 3.85 -8.73 -4.50
C GLN A 12 3.60 -7.24 -4.29
N TRP A 13 4.12 -6.40 -5.19
CA TRP A 13 3.87 -4.96 -5.16
C TRP A 13 2.38 -4.65 -5.29
N ALA A 14 1.69 -5.29 -6.24
CA ALA A 14 0.25 -5.16 -6.38
C ALA A 14 -0.46 -5.50 -5.07
N THR A 15 -0.07 -6.59 -4.40
CA THR A 15 -0.65 -7.01 -3.11
C THR A 15 -0.38 -6.01 -1.98
N GLU A 16 0.86 -5.50 -1.86
CA GLU A 16 1.26 -4.54 -0.82
C GLU A 16 0.51 -3.21 -0.93
N ARG A 17 0.07 -2.82 -2.13
CA ARG A 17 -0.79 -1.65 -2.31
C ARG A 17 -2.20 -1.86 -1.75
N LEU A 18 -2.68 -3.10 -1.66
CA LEU A 18 -4.06 -3.39 -1.25
C LEU A 18 -4.20 -3.55 0.25
N PHE A 19 -3.19 -4.15 0.88
CA PHE A 19 -3.26 -4.56 2.27
C PHE A 19 -2.22 -3.84 3.12
N GLN A 20 -2.66 -3.39 4.29
CA GLN A 20 -1.75 -2.81 5.26
C GLN A 20 -0.92 -3.92 5.94
N HIS A 21 0.33 -4.08 5.52
CA HIS A 21 1.34 -4.84 6.25
C HIS A 21 2.36 -3.91 6.91
N ASP A 22 2.79 -4.22 8.12
CA ASP A 22 3.92 -3.50 8.77
C ASP A 22 5.27 -4.11 8.37
N VAL A 23 5.26 -5.36 7.88
CA VAL A 23 6.43 -6.11 7.43
C VAL A 23 6.15 -6.72 6.07
N VAL A 24 7.07 -6.52 5.12
CA VAL A 24 7.09 -7.23 3.84
C VAL A 24 8.18 -8.30 3.85
N THR A 25 7.84 -9.52 3.41
CA THR A 25 8.82 -10.61 3.28
C THR A 25 9.16 -10.81 1.82
N VAL A 26 10.43 -10.66 1.46
CA VAL A 26 10.93 -10.97 0.12
C VAL A 26 11.68 -12.30 0.14
N ALA A 27 11.43 -13.15 -0.86
CA ALA A 27 12.04 -14.48 -0.98
C ALA A 27 13.55 -14.44 -1.23
N GLY A 28 14.09 -13.28 -1.62
CA GLY A 28 15.51 -13.04 -1.87
C GLY A 28 15.94 -11.66 -1.40
N GLY A 29 17.17 -11.27 -1.72
CA GLY A 29 17.70 -9.95 -1.42
C GLY A 29 19.22 -9.93 -1.49
N PRO A 30 19.83 -8.74 -1.32
CA PRO A 30 21.26 -8.58 -1.50
C PRO A 30 22.06 -9.43 -0.51
N ALA A 31 23.00 -10.21 -1.06
CA ALA A 31 23.90 -11.05 -0.29
C ALA A 31 24.71 -10.21 0.69
N GLY A 32 24.56 -10.47 1.99
CA GLY A 32 25.25 -9.74 3.05
C GLY A 32 24.40 -8.72 3.80
N ALA A 33 23.12 -8.54 3.44
CA ALA A 33 22.19 -7.80 4.27
C ALA A 33 22.06 -8.45 5.66
N ALA A 34 22.13 -7.63 6.71
CA ALA A 34 22.04 -8.07 8.10
C ALA A 34 20.90 -7.38 8.83
N VAL A 35 20.43 -8.00 9.91
CA VAL A 35 19.41 -7.41 10.80
C VAL A 35 19.86 -6.02 11.25
N GLY A 36 18.95 -5.06 11.11
CA GLY A 36 19.19 -3.66 11.39
C GLY A 36 19.61 -2.85 10.16
N ASP A 37 20.05 -3.43 9.04
CA ASP A 37 20.38 -2.64 7.86
C ASP A 37 19.15 -1.90 7.29
N GLU A 38 19.41 -0.75 6.67
CA GLU A 38 18.36 0.08 6.11
C GLU A 38 18.15 -0.24 4.62
N VAL A 39 16.90 -0.19 4.17
CA VAL A 39 16.51 -0.64 2.84
C VAL A 39 15.64 0.39 2.15
N LEU A 40 16.00 0.75 0.91
CA LEU A 40 15.07 1.35 -0.06
C LEU A 40 14.31 0.21 -0.73
N VAL A 41 12.99 0.22 -0.58
CA VAL A 41 12.12 -0.74 -1.27
C VAL A 41 11.74 -0.14 -2.62
N VAL A 42 12.00 -0.88 -3.70
CA VAL A 42 11.83 -0.44 -5.07
C VAL A 42 10.75 -1.29 -5.75
N ALA A 43 9.84 -0.67 -6.47
CA ALA A 43 8.90 -1.34 -7.37
C ALA A 43 8.70 -0.45 -8.60
N GLU A 44 8.51 -1.04 -9.79
CA GLU A 44 8.20 -0.29 -11.02
C GLU A 44 9.13 0.92 -11.31
N GLN A 45 10.44 0.80 -11.02
CA GLN A 45 11.44 1.88 -11.17
C GLN A 45 11.15 3.11 -10.27
N GLN A 46 10.57 2.87 -9.10
CA GLN A 46 10.31 3.88 -8.09
C GLN A 46 10.69 3.35 -6.72
N VAL A 47 11.21 4.22 -5.85
CA VAL A 47 11.32 3.93 -4.43
C VAL A 47 9.94 4.16 -3.80
N VAL A 48 9.34 3.08 -3.31
CA VAL A 48 7.99 3.04 -2.75
C VAL A 48 7.99 3.01 -1.22
N ALA A 49 9.12 2.67 -0.59
CA ALA A 49 9.22 2.64 0.85
C ALA A 49 10.64 2.79 1.39
N LEU A 50 10.73 3.15 2.66
CA LEU A 50 11.91 2.95 3.49
C LEU A 50 11.63 1.85 4.50
N ALA A 51 12.54 0.89 4.62
CA ALA A 51 12.41 -0.22 5.53
C ALA A 51 13.71 -0.52 6.29
N ARG A 52 13.61 -1.46 7.23
CA ARG A 52 14.74 -2.00 7.97
C ARG A 52 14.68 -3.52 7.96
N VAL A 53 15.82 -4.17 7.77
CA VAL A 53 15.92 -5.63 7.88
C VAL A 53 15.61 -6.04 9.33
N GLU A 54 14.56 -6.82 9.51
CA GLU A 54 14.18 -7.39 10.80
C GLU A 54 14.71 -8.83 10.95
N LYS A 55 14.66 -9.63 9.88
CA LYS A 55 15.09 -11.03 9.85
C LYS A 55 15.67 -11.40 8.48
N THR A 56 16.54 -12.41 8.48
CA THR A 56 17.26 -12.89 7.28
C THR A 56 17.12 -14.42 7.07
N ASP A 57 16.14 -15.07 7.70
CA ASP A 57 15.96 -16.52 7.65
C ASP A 57 15.05 -16.92 6.47
N GLY A 58 15.62 -17.56 5.45
CA GLY A 58 14.86 -18.03 4.28
C GLY A 58 14.33 -16.92 3.36
N GLY A 59 14.82 -15.69 3.54
CA GLY A 59 14.39 -14.47 2.85
C GLY A 59 14.74 -13.23 3.69
N LEU A 60 14.35 -12.03 3.24
CA LEU A 60 14.44 -10.82 4.07
C LEU A 60 13.05 -10.40 4.53
N ALA A 61 12.87 -10.28 5.85
CA ALA A 61 11.72 -9.61 6.43
C ALA A 61 12.09 -8.14 6.67
N LEU A 62 11.33 -7.23 6.06
CA LEU A 62 11.59 -5.80 6.05
C LEU A 62 10.48 -5.06 6.78
N TRP A 63 10.80 -4.48 7.93
CA TRP A 63 9.87 -3.63 8.67
C TRP A 63 9.78 -2.26 8.02
N TYR A 64 8.58 -1.82 7.64
CA TYR A 64 8.37 -0.51 7.04
C TYR A 64 8.62 0.60 8.06
N LEU A 65 9.59 1.45 7.75
CA LEU A 65 9.83 2.70 8.47
C LEU A 65 8.94 3.81 7.92
N ARG A 66 8.78 3.85 6.59
CA ARG A 66 7.93 4.79 5.85
C ARG A 66 7.39 4.13 4.57
N ARG A 67 6.13 4.37 4.25
CA ARG A 67 5.49 3.97 2.98
C ARG A 67 5.17 5.23 2.19
N ALA A 68 5.45 5.18 0.89
CA ALA A 68 5.12 6.21 -0.08
C ALA A 68 4.50 5.54 -1.31
N PHE A 69 3.49 4.71 -1.07
CA PHE A 69 2.86 3.93 -2.13
C PHE A 69 2.05 4.82 -3.08
N ASP A 70 1.50 5.91 -2.54
CA ASP A 70 0.67 6.86 -3.27
C ASP A 70 1.47 8.03 -3.87
N GLU A 71 2.63 8.36 -3.27
CA GLU A 71 3.57 9.38 -3.75
C GLU A 71 5.00 8.82 -3.88
N PRO A 72 5.22 7.78 -4.71
CA PRO A 72 6.52 7.13 -4.83
C PRO A 72 7.53 8.03 -5.54
N VAL A 73 8.82 7.76 -5.30
CA VAL A 73 9.90 8.60 -5.83
C VAL A 73 10.57 7.90 -7.01
N PRO A 74 10.56 8.48 -8.25
CA PRO A 74 11.22 7.87 -9.40
C PRO A 74 12.69 7.55 -9.13
N ALA A 75 13.09 6.32 -9.45
CA ALA A 75 14.41 5.78 -9.13
C ALA A 75 14.83 4.69 -10.14
N ASP A 76 15.98 4.89 -10.77
CA ASP A 76 16.63 3.83 -11.56
C ASP A 76 17.62 3.09 -10.65
N LEU A 77 17.11 2.25 -9.76
CA LEU A 77 17.87 1.44 -8.81
C LEU A 77 17.62 -0.05 -9.06
N SER A 78 18.68 -0.81 -9.26
CA SER A 78 18.64 -2.27 -9.20
C SER A 78 18.80 -2.77 -7.77
N GLU A 79 18.45 -4.02 -7.50
CA GLU A 79 18.73 -4.68 -6.22
C GLU A 79 20.25 -4.66 -5.93
N GLY A 80 20.66 -4.30 -4.70
CA GLY A 80 22.07 -4.24 -4.34
C GLY A 80 22.45 -3.24 -3.25
N PRO A 81 23.75 -3.04 -3.01
CA PRO A 81 24.23 -2.04 -2.06
C PRO A 81 23.98 -0.62 -2.56
N VAL A 82 23.62 0.27 -1.63
CA VAL A 82 23.36 1.70 -1.90
C VAL A 82 24.29 2.53 -1.04
N ASP A 83 24.96 3.53 -1.64
CA ASP A 83 25.81 4.45 -0.90
C ASP A 83 24.98 5.40 0.00
N GLU A 84 25.62 5.98 1.00
CA GLU A 84 24.94 6.84 1.98
C GLU A 84 24.29 8.09 1.35
N ALA A 85 24.92 8.68 0.34
CA ALA A 85 24.42 9.91 -0.28
C ALA A 85 23.15 9.62 -1.10
N THR A 86 23.17 8.54 -1.88
CA THR A 86 22.00 8.07 -2.63
C THR A 86 20.85 7.71 -1.69
N PHE A 87 21.12 6.95 -0.63
CA PHE A 87 20.11 6.59 0.35
C PHE A 87 19.50 7.82 1.04
N ARG A 88 20.32 8.76 1.53
CA ARG A 88 19.84 9.98 2.18
C ARG A 88 18.98 10.81 1.24
N ARG A 89 19.36 10.95 -0.03
CA ARG A 89 18.58 11.68 -1.04
C ARG A 89 17.16 11.11 -1.19
N PHE A 90 17.00 9.80 -1.28
CA PHE A 90 15.67 9.19 -1.37
C PHE A 90 14.91 9.30 -0.05
N ALA A 91 15.56 9.05 1.08
CA ALA A 91 14.96 9.18 2.40
C ALA A 91 14.47 10.61 2.70
N GLU A 92 15.13 11.64 2.16
CA GLU A 92 14.68 13.04 2.25
C GLU A 92 13.50 13.33 1.33
N ARG A 93 13.53 12.83 0.07
CA ARG A 93 12.44 13.01 -0.89
C ARG A 93 11.14 12.34 -0.47
N LEU A 94 11.22 11.18 0.18
CA LEU A 94 10.06 10.47 0.73
C LEU A 94 9.40 11.22 1.91
N GLY A 95 10.04 12.26 2.46
CA GLY A 95 9.49 13.05 3.56
C GLY A 95 9.43 12.29 4.90
N GLY A 96 8.95 12.98 5.94
CA GLY A 96 8.74 12.38 7.26
C GLY A 96 7.48 11.51 7.31
N PRO A 97 7.30 10.68 8.35
CA PRO A 97 6.03 10.00 8.57
C PRO A 97 4.91 11.04 8.71
N SER A 98 3.83 10.84 7.96
CA SER A 98 2.64 11.69 8.03
C SER A 98 1.89 11.49 9.34
N ASP A 99 1.29 12.57 9.84
CA ASP A 99 0.43 12.50 11.02
C ASP A 99 -0.81 11.64 10.73
N ARG A 100 -1.12 10.73 11.67
CA ARG A 100 -2.32 9.90 11.57
C ARG A 100 -3.56 10.76 11.80
N LYS A 101 -4.53 10.63 10.89
CA LYS A 101 -5.85 11.24 11.01
C LYS A 101 -6.90 10.15 11.22
N ALA A 102 -8.00 10.52 11.89
CA ALA A 102 -9.14 9.62 12.05
C ALA A 102 -10.01 9.67 10.78
N TRP A 103 -10.24 8.51 10.19
CA TRP A 103 -11.06 8.33 9.01
C TRP A 103 -12.23 7.41 9.33
N LEU A 104 -13.38 7.68 8.72
CA LEU A 104 -14.49 6.75 8.67
C LEU A 104 -14.46 6.07 7.30
N VAL A 105 -14.62 4.74 7.30
CA VAL A 105 -14.59 3.91 6.10
C VAL A 105 -15.82 3.01 6.10
N SER A 106 -16.56 3.00 5.01
CA SER A 106 -17.73 2.13 4.84
C SER A 106 -17.73 1.43 3.48
N VAL A 107 -18.41 0.29 3.41
CA VAL A 107 -18.78 -0.36 2.15
C VAL A 107 -20.29 -0.31 2.09
N ALA A 108 -20.84 0.31 1.04
CA ALA A 108 -22.28 0.41 0.82
C ALA A 108 -22.66 -0.49 -0.35
N MET A 109 -23.51 -1.49 -0.09
CA MET A 109 -24.02 -2.41 -1.11
C MET A 109 -25.54 -2.48 -1.04
N PRO A 110 -26.24 -2.43 -2.20
CA PRO A 110 -27.67 -2.68 -2.24
C PRO A 110 -27.92 -4.18 -2.00
N ILE A 111 -28.63 -4.51 -0.93
CA ILE A 111 -28.96 -5.91 -0.57
C ILE A 111 -30.46 -6.04 -0.38
N GLU A 112 -31.07 -6.96 -1.12
CA GLU A 112 -32.47 -7.33 -0.98
C GLU A 112 -32.58 -8.61 -0.14
N ALA A 113 -33.22 -8.52 1.03
CA ALA A 113 -33.37 -9.65 1.93
C ALA A 113 -34.71 -9.63 2.67
N VAL A 114 -35.16 -10.82 3.07
CA VAL A 114 -36.44 -11.02 3.76
C VAL A 114 -36.47 -10.44 5.18
N ASN A 115 -35.30 -10.16 5.79
CA ASN A 115 -35.17 -9.49 7.08
C ASN A 115 -33.73 -8.92 7.26
N PRO A 116 -33.51 -8.05 8.27
CA PRO A 116 -32.19 -7.43 8.49
C PRO A 116 -31.06 -8.41 8.80
N ALA A 117 -31.33 -9.50 9.52
CA ALA A 117 -30.29 -10.49 9.83
C ALA A 117 -29.83 -11.23 8.57
N GLU A 118 -30.73 -11.48 7.63
CA GLU A 118 -30.40 -12.07 6.34
C GLU A 118 -29.62 -11.10 5.46
N ALA A 119 -29.97 -9.81 5.46
CA ALA A 119 -29.19 -8.79 4.76
C ALA A 119 -27.73 -8.77 5.23
N VAL A 120 -27.48 -8.87 6.55
CA VAL A 120 -26.11 -8.92 7.11
C VAL A 120 -25.37 -10.19 6.69
N ARG A 121 -26.04 -11.34 6.61
CA ARG A 121 -25.40 -12.58 6.11
C ARG A 121 -25.00 -12.44 4.65
N GLN A 122 -25.91 -11.95 3.82
CA GLN A 122 -25.63 -11.70 2.41
C GLN A 122 -24.50 -10.69 2.23
N PHE A 123 -24.48 -9.61 3.03
CA PHE A 123 -23.39 -8.63 3.03
C PHE A 123 -22.03 -9.30 3.18
N TRP A 124 -21.86 -10.12 4.23
CA TRP A 124 -20.59 -10.81 4.46
C TRP A 124 -20.26 -11.83 3.38
N SER A 125 -21.26 -12.50 2.79
CA SER A 125 -21.04 -13.35 1.62
C SER A 125 -20.47 -12.57 0.44
N HIS A 126 -21.03 -11.40 0.11
CA HIS A 126 -20.55 -10.56 -0.99
C HIS A 126 -19.15 -9.99 -0.70
N VAL A 127 -18.90 -9.54 0.53
CA VAL A 127 -17.57 -9.06 0.94
C VAL A 127 -16.49 -10.12 0.75
N LEU A 128 -16.80 -11.38 1.07
CA LEU A 128 -15.86 -12.48 0.91
C LEU A 128 -15.68 -12.91 -0.54
N GLU A 129 -16.71 -12.75 -1.38
CA GLU A 129 -16.69 -13.17 -2.79
C GLU A 129 -15.97 -12.14 -3.68
N LEU A 130 -16.31 -10.85 -3.53
CA LEU A 130 -15.83 -9.76 -4.39
C LEU A 130 -14.50 -9.17 -3.89
N GLY A 131 -14.34 -9.04 -2.57
CA GLY A 131 -13.12 -8.52 -1.95
C GLY A 131 -12.78 -7.06 -2.32
N PRO A 132 -11.56 -6.59 -1.98
CA PRO A 132 -11.16 -5.18 -2.13
C PRO A 132 -10.91 -4.73 -3.57
N ALA A 133 -10.85 -5.66 -4.53
CA ALA A 133 -10.66 -5.36 -5.95
C ALA A 133 -11.92 -4.90 -6.66
N GLU A 134 -13.07 -5.34 -6.16
CA GLU A 134 -14.36 -5.10 -6.81
C GLU A 134 -15.29 -4.24 -5.95
N LEU A 135 -15.05 -4.14 -4.64
CA LEU A 135 -15.90 -3.38 -3.74
C LEU A 135 -15.43 -1.94 -3.54
N PRO A 136 -16.25 -0.93 -3.86
CA PRO A 136 -15.95 0.45 -3.52
C PRO A 136 -16.05 0.63 -2.00
N THR A 137 -15.03 1.29 -1.47
CA THR A 137 -15.00 1.79 -0.10
C THR A 137 -15.19 3.29 -0.10
N TYR A 138 -16.08 3.78 0.74
CA TYR A 138 -16.33 5.21 0.91
C TYR A 138 -15.56 5.69 2.13
N VAL A 139 -14.77 6.74 1.95
CA VAL A 139 -13.86 7.29 2.96
C VAL A 139 -14.16 8.76 3.18
N TRP A 140 -14.19 9.18 4.44
CA TRP A 140 -14.28 10.59 4.80
C TRP A 140 -13.58 10.90 6.12
N PRO A 141 -13.10 12.15 6.31
CA PRO A 141 -12.50 12.57 7.57
C PRO A 141 -13.52 12.50 8.72
N SER A 142 -13.08 12.09 9.90
CA SER A 142 -13.93 12.21 11.09
C SER A 142 -14.27 13.68 11.35
N GLY A 143 -15.56 14.00 11.39
CA GLY A 143 -16.08 15.37 11.54
C GLY A 143 -16.43 16.09 10.24
N ASP A 144 -16.22 15.46 9.07
CA ASP A 144 -16.62 15.98 7.76
C ASP A 144 -17.25 14.88 6.90
N GLU A 145 -18.45 14.46 7.28
CA GLU A 145 -19.16 13.31 6.67
C GLU A 145 -19.67 13.59 5.25
N LEU A 146 -19.66 14.85 4.81
CA LEU A 146 -20.10 15.24 3.47
C LEU A 146 -18.99 15.14 2.43
N ALA A 147 -17.72 15.02 2.84
CA ALA A 147 -16.57 14.88 1.93
C ALA A 147 -16.40 13.47 1.35
N MET A 148 -17.43 12.61 1.45
CA MET A 148 -17.41 11.20 1.09
C MET A 148 -16.79 10.95 -0.29
N GLN A 149 -15.66 10.25 -0.30
CA GLN A 149 -14.93 9.89 -1.52
C GLN A 149 -14.91 8.38 -1.68
N ALA A 150 -15.14 7.89 -2.91
CA ALA A 150 -15.07 6.48 -3.22
C ALA A 150 -13.64 6.07 -3.61
N PHE A 151 -13.22 4.91 -3.10
CA PHE A 151 -11.92 4.29 -3.36
C PHE A 151 -12.10 2.81 -3.71
N VAL A 152 -11.39 2.35 -4.74
CA VAL A 152 -11.22 0.93 -5.10
C VAL A 152 -9.72 0.64 -5.10
N LEU A 153 -9.28 -0.41 -4.40
CA LEU A 153 -7.85 -0.76 -4.27
C LEU A 153 -6.94 0.39 -3.78
N GLY A 154 -7.50 1.32 -2.99
CA GLY A 154 -6.77 2.49 -2.47
C GLY A 154 -6.58 3.63 -3.48
N ALA A 155 -7.08 3.49 -4.71
CA ALA A 155 -7.17 4.57 -5.68
C ALA A 155 -8.56 5.21 -5.65
N GLU A 156 -8.62 6.52 -5.86
CA GLU A 156 -9.88 7.23 -6.03
C GLU A 156 -10.61 6.66 -7.25
N ALA A 157 -11.91 6.39 -7.10
CA ALA A 157 -12.73 5.82 -8.17
C ALA A 157 -13.96 6.70 -8.40
N ASN A 158 -14.06 7.32 -9.57
CA ASN A 158 -15.29 8.01 -9.95
C ASN A 158 -16.44 7.00 -10.01
N GLN A 159 -17.55 7.29 -9.36
CA GLN A 159 -18.75 6.44 -9.36
C GLN A 159 -19.89 7.09 -10.16
N ASP A 160 -19.67 8.24 -10.79
CA ASP A 160 -20.64 8.89 -11.65
C ASP A 160 -20.65 8.23 -13.05
N PRO A 161 -21.72 7.50 -13.42
CA PRO A 161 -21.81 6.86 -14.72
C PRO A 161 -22.01 7.86 -15.88
N GLU A 162 -22.31 9.14 -15.60
CA GLU A 162 -22.43 10.18 -16.63
C GLU A 162 -21.10 10.90 -16.91
N GLU A 163 -20.10 10.74 -16.03
CA GLU A 163 -18.72 11.20 -16.19
C GLU A 163 -17.81 10.03 -16.57
N GLU A 164 -18.14 9.28 -17.63
CA GLU A 164 -17.18 8.32 -18.19
C GLU A 164 -15.98 9.09 -18.77
N ASP A 165 -14.78 8.77 -18.26
CA ASP A 165 -13.47 9.37 -18.53
C ASP A 165 -13.30 9.98 -19.93
N ASP A 166 -13.27 11.31 -19.99
CA ASP A 166 -12.63 12.07 -21.07
C ASP A 166 -11.09 11.86 -20.98
N GLU A 167 -10.61 10.64 -21.24
CA GLU A 167 -9.18 10.35 -21.45
C GLU A 167 -8.91 10.07 -22.94
N ASP A 168 -8.57 11.13 -23.68
CA ASP A 168 -7.88 11.12 -24.99
C ASP A 168 -6.34 11.00 -24.82
#